data_AF-A0A7V5H1R5-F1
#
_entry.id   AF-A0A7V5H1R5-F1
#
_cell.length_a   1.000
_cell.length_b   1.000
_cell.length_c   1.000
_cell.angle_alpha   90.00
_cell.angle_beta   90.00
_cell.angle_gamma   90.00
#
_symmetry.space_group_name_H-M   'P 1'
#
loop_
_entity.id
_entity.type
_entity.pdbx_description
1 polymer ?
#
loop_
_entity_poly.entity_id
_entity_poly.type
_entity_poly.pdbx_seq_one_letter_code
_entity_poly.pdbx_strand_id
1 'polypeptide(L)'
;MKKVLSLAILLLMIVYLQAQETFPWPVEPFHESHEITGTFCEFRDTGSSDHFHNGTDIPKADGQPVYPVKNGTIVSMSSVGSNAYVRVNDIAYVHITPNSALSVGDNVTAGKTVLGTIYPGMGHVHFTYGYVGSEKNAMLPNQGFTPLEDPWPPIIRYVHFYQNNSLNEFPSNRISGAVDIVVKVDEQNGPPSSSVSRRNNGTYKIGYKIFSADTSTLIYSPSSTGVRFQFDTKPSNSYVHNVYFDQLSSTTSHVYILTNKITADDYWDTTELDSGKYVVMVFTEDTRGNTDTAYVQVEITGEDAFPPPAPVLRFTRSNPAGMEISWYPSSASDLKGYRYYFSWDLETWNLHTKENELTAEMTDTKFNVQSTKPIWSRLSAVDDAYPPNESNFTDVYGTLPANDQQRILIVDGFDRTQSSGSWHEPAHWFAAIYGQAMTANDFGFDCAANDALLDGSISLTDYDAVFWFLGDESTA
;
A
#
# COMPACT_ATOMS: atom_id res chain seq x y z
N MET A 1 -0.46 -55.80 53.83
CA MET A 1 0.15 -54.49 54.15
C MET A 1 1.62 -54.51 53.79
N LYS A 2 2.11 -53.42 53.16
CA LYS A 2 3.49 -53.15 52.69
C LYS A 2 3.94 -53.91 51.43
N LYS A 3 3.55 -53.40 50.25
CA LYS A 3 4.33 -53.36 48.99
C LYS A 3 3.52 -52.75 47.83
N VAL A 4 2.93 -51.57 48.08
CA VAL A 4 2.38 -50.67 47.06
C VAL A 4 2.84 -49.28 47.49
N LEU A 5 4.03 -48.84 47.08
CA LEU A 5 4.43 -47.41 47.00
C LEU A 5 5.91 -47.18 46.62
N SER A 6 6.49 -47.80 45.59
CA SER A 6 7.87 -47.41 45.21
C SER A 6 8.23 -47.53 43.73
N LEU A 7 7.31 -47.85 42.83
CA LEU A 7 7.64 -48.03 41.41
C LEU A 7 6.71 -47.30 40.43
N ALA A 8 5.92 -46.33 40.93
CA ALA A 8 5.00 -45.52 40.13
C ALA A 8 5.23 -44.00 40.26
N ILE A 9 6.34 -43.57 40.89
CA ILE A 9 6.69 -42.14 41.08
C ILE A 9 7.97 -41.75 40.29
N LEU A 10 8.54 -42.66 39.48
CA LEU A 10 9.78 -42.37 38.74
C LEU A 10 9.65 -42.56 37.21
N LEU A 11 8.47 -42.29 36.65
CA LEU A 11 8.30 -42.20 35.19
C LEU A 11 7.23 -41.16 34.80
N LEU A 12 7.22 -40.02 35.50
CA LEU A 12 6.51 -38.81 35.11
C LEU A 12 7.51 -37.66 35.18
N MET A 13 7.58 -36.87 34.10
CA MET A 13 8.48 -35.73 33.87
C MET A 13 9.93 -36.06 33.51
N ILE A 14 10.15 -36.62 32.32
CA ILE A 14 11.20 -36.06 31.46
C ILE A 14 10.54 -34.86 30.77
N VAL A 15 10.47 -33.74 31.49
CA VAL A 15 10.35 -32.45 30.81
C VAL A 15 11.71 -32.29 30.13
N TYR A 16 11.74 -32.33 28.80
CA TYR A 16 12.87 -31.76 28.07
C TYR A 16 12.92 -30.28 28.50
N LEU A 17 13.77 -29.95 29.47
CA LEU A 17 14.28 -28.59 29.58
C LEU A 17 15.11 -28.38 28.32
N GLN A 18 14.48 -27.92 27.24
CA GLN A 18 15.24 -27.20 26.23
C GLN A 18 15.84 -26.02 26.97
N ALA A 19 17.18 -25.93 27.00
CA ALA A 19 17.83 -24.74 27.51
C ALA A 19 17.28 -23.55 26.72
N GLN A 20 16.65 -22.60 27.40
CA GLN A 20 16.20 -21.36 26.78
C GLN A 20 17.43 -20.67 26.16
N GLU A 21 17.41 -20.44 24.85
CA GLU A 21 18.44 -19.73 24.09
C GLU A 21 18.26 -18.22 24.23
N THR A 22 18.04 -17.75 25.45
CA THR A 22 17.84 -16.33 25.73
C THR A 22 19.16 -15.65 26.08
N PHE A 23 19.23 -14.36 25.82
CA PHE A 23 20.43 -13.57 26.06
C PHE A 23 20.08 -12.11 26.41
N PRO A 24 20.95 -11.41 27.17
CA PRO A 24 20.78 -10.00 27.47
C PRO A 24 20.91 -9.14 26.22
N TRP A 25 20.69 -7.83 26.38
CA TRP A 25 20.85 -6.87 25.29
C TRP A 25 22.32 -6.61 24.93
N PRO A 26 22.63 -6.26 23.67
CA PRO A 26 23.99 -5.93 23.23
C PRO A 26 24.42 -4.51 23.63
N VAL A 27 23.56 -3.76 24.31
CA VAL A 27 23.77 -2.39 24.76
C VAL A 27 23.28 -2.25 26.20
N GLU A 28 23.87 -1.32 26.95
CA GLU A 28 23.43 -1.03 28.32
C GLU A 28 22.10 -0.26 28.33
N PRO A 29 21.22 -0.50 29.33
CA PRO A 29 21.29 -1.54 30.37
C PRO A 29 21.02 -2.96 29.83
N PHE A 30 21.87 -3.94 30.17
CA PHE A 30 21.81 -5.29 29.59
C PHE A 30 20.60 -6.14 29.98
N HIS A 31 19.97 -5.80 31.12
CA HIS A 31 18.92 -6.60 31.76
C HIS A 31 17.61 -5.83 31.93
N GLU A 32 17.39 -4.84 31.07
CA GLU A 32 16.13 -4.09 30.97
C GLU A 32 15.69 -4.12 29.50
N SER A 33 14.38 -3.99 29.24
CA SER A 33 13.85 -3.96 27.88
C SER A 33 14.37 -2.73 27.12
N HIS A 34 14.62 -2.88 25.82
CA HIS A 34 14.90 -1.77 24.91
C HIS A 34 13.82 -1.68 23.84
N GLU A 35 13.55 -0.45 23.40
CA GLU A 35 12.72 -0.21 22.21
C GLU A 35 13.39 -0.76 20.95
N ILE A 36 12.63 -0.91 19.86
CA ILE A 36 13.12 -1.43 18.58
C ILE A 36 12.73 -0.49 17.45
N THR A 37 13.64 -0.27 16.49
CA THR A 37 13.43 0.60 15.31
C THR A 37 13.34 -0.14 13.99
N GLY A 38 13.42 -1.46 14.03
CA GLY A 38 13.29 -2.31 12.86
C GLY A 38 13.17 -3.77 13.28
N THR A 39 12.10 -4.42 12.89
CA THR A 39 11.79 -5.80 13.27
C THR A 39 12.34 -6.80 12.26
N PHE A 40 12.44 -8.05 12.68
CA PHE A 40 12.93 -9.12 11.83
C PHE A 40 11.95 -9.40 10.68
N CYS A 41 12.49 -9.58 9.47
CA CYS A 41 11.76 -9.81 8.22
C CYS A 41 10.82 -8.69 7.74
N GLU A 42 10.90 -7.48 8.30
CA GLU A 42 10.23 -6.33 7.68
C GLU A 42 10.83 -6.01 6.29
N PHE A 43 10.05 -5.36 5.43
CA PHE A 43 10.49 -4.99 4.08
C PHE A 43 11.59 -3.92 4.12
N ARG A 44 12.63 -4.08 3.30
CA ARG A 44 13.72 -3.10 3.14
C ARG A 44 14.07 -2.90 1.67
N ASP A 45 14.17 -1.62 1.27
CA ASP A 45 14.57 -1.13 -0.06
C ASP A 45 15.95 -0.42 -0.05
N THR A 46 16.71 -0.57 1.04
CA THR A 46 17.99 0.14 1.27
C THR A 46 19.19 -0.44 0.52
N GLY A 47 19.01 -1.52 -0.25
CA GLY A 47 20.08 -2.28 -0.91
C GLY A 47 20.12 -2.13 -2.43
N SER A 48 20.85 -3.03 -3.10
CA SER A 48 20.80 -3.16 -4.57
C SER A 48 19.49 -3.77 -5.07
N SER A 49 18.74 -4.39 -4.16
CA SER A 49 17.45 -5.02 -4.38
C SER A 49 16.68 -5.05 -3.07
N ASP A 50 15.37 -5.11 -3.18
CA ASP A 50 14.50 -5.25 -2.01
C ASP A 50 14.74 -6.60 -1.32
N HIS A 51 14.55 -6.63 -0.01
CA HIS A 51 14.87 -7.80 0.80
C HIS A 51 14.10 -7.83 2.12
N PHE A 52 14.11 -9.02 2.74
CA PHE A 52 13.69 -9.17 4.13
C PHE A 52 14.81 -8.67 5.05
N HIS A 53 14.45 -7.82 6.01
CA HIS A 53 15.36 -7.42 7.09
C HIS A 53 15.86 -8.66 7.85
N ASN A 54 17.17 -8.85 7.93
CA ASN A 54 17.78 -10.07 8.47
C ASN A 54 18.14 -9.97 9.96
N GLY A 55 17.67 -8.95 10.66
CA GLY A 55 18.02 -8.70 12.05
C GLY A 55 16.97 -7.90 12.79
N THR A 56 17.38 -7.37 13.94
CA THR A 56 16.60 -6.45 14.75
C THR A 56 17.44 -5.19 14.99
N ASP A 57 16.87 -4.02 14.74
CA ASP A 57 17.56 -2.75 14.91
C ASP A 57 17.28 -2.19 16.30
N ILE A 58 18.33 -2.07 17.11
CA ILE A 58 18.25 -1.61 18.50
C ILE A 58 18.79 -0.18 18.56
N PRO A 59 17.92 0.81 18.78
CA PRO A 59 18.33 2.20 18.75
C PRO A 59 19.24 2.55 19.92
N LYS A 60 20.36 3.18 19.61
CA LYS A 60 21.29 3.72 20.59
C LYS A 60 22.09 4.85 19.94
N ALA A 61 22.39 5.90 20.71
CA ALA A 61 23.12 7.04 20.18
C ALA A 61 24.48 6.64 19.57
N ASP A 62 24.90 7.36 18.54
CA ASP A 62 26.21 7.17 17.92
C ASP A 62 27.35 7.20 18.97
N GLY A 63 28.38 6.38 18.75
CA GLY A 63 29.52 6.26 19.66
C GLY A 63 29.24 5.47 20.94
N GLN A 64 28.00 5.04 21.22
CA GLN A 64 27.71 4.19 22.37
C GLN A 64 28.29 2.78 22.19
N PRO A 65 28.78 2.13 23.25
CA PRO A 65 29.43 0.83 23.15
C PRO A 65 28.44 -0.31 22.88
N VAL A 66 28.89 -1.29 22.10
CA VAL A 66 28.18 -2.54 21.80
C VAL A 66 28.97 -3.73 22.31
N TYR A 67 28.26 -4.69 22.90
CA TYR A 67 28.80 -5.82 23.64
C TYR A 67 28.27 -7.13 23.09
N PRO A 68 29.01 -8.24 23.21
CA PRO A 68 28.48 -9.54 22.86
C PRO A 68 27.41 -9.93 23.88
N VAL A 69 26.35 -10.60 23.41
CA VAL A 69 25.26 -11.11 24.26
C VAL A 69 25.55 -12.52 24.80
N LYS A 70 26.54 -13.21 24.22
CA LYS A 70 27.04 -14.52 24.64
C LYS A 70 28.57 -14.51 24.68
N ASN A 71 29.16 -15.29 25.59
CA ASN A 71 30.59 -15.59 25.51
C ASN A 71 30.86 -16.32 24.18
N GLY A 72 31.97 -16.00 23.52
CA GLY A 72 32.26 -16.63 22.25
C GLY A 72 33.57 -16.18 21.64
N THR A 73 33.76 -16.55 20.39
CA THR A 73 34.95 -16.22 19.61
C THR A 73 34.54 -15.34 18.44
N ILE A 74 35.36 -14.34 18.13
CA ILE A 74 35.17 -13.53 16.92
C ILE A 74 35.49 -14.41 15.72
N VAL A 75 34.51 -14.67 14.85
CA VAL A 75 34.66 -15.53 13.66
C VAL A 75 34.83 -14.74 12.37
N SER A 76 34.34 -13.50 12.34
CA SER A 76 34.57 -12.56 11.24
C SER A 76 34.32 -11.13 11.70
N MET A 77 34.91 -10.15 11.01
CA MET A 77 34.69 -8.73 11.25
C MET A 77 35.05 -7.92 10.00
N SER A 78 34.44 -6.74 9.87
CA SER A 78 34.77 -5.74 8.85
C SER A 78 34.73 -4.36 9.48
N SER A 79 35.71 -3.52 9.19
CA SER A 79 35.78 -2.14 9.68
C SER A 79 35.44 -1.10 8.59
N VAL A 80 34.80 -1.52 7.49
CA VAL A 80 34.61 -0.69 6.31
C VAL A 80 33.19 -0.12 6.23
N GLY A 81 33.09 1.21 6.19
CA GLY A 81 31.84 1.93 5.95
C GLY A 81 30.78 1.75 7.04
N SER A 82 29.57 2.21 6.75
CA SER A 82 28.42 2.08 7.66
C SER A 82 28.03 0.63 7.93
N ASN A 83 28.35 -0.30 7.03
CA ASN A 83 28.08 -1.73 7.19
C ASN A 83 29.20 -2.49 7.94
N ALA A 84 30.09 -1.77 8.62
CA ALA A 84 31.09 -2.37 9.50
C ALA A 84 30.42 -3.20 10.61
N TYR A 85 31.06 -4.31 10.95
CA TYR A 85 30.49 -5.31 11.86
C TYR A 85 31.55 -6.12 12.60
N VAL A 86 31.13 -6.74 13.70
CA VAL A 86 31.83 -7.85 14.37
C VAL A 86 30.87 -9.03 14.46
N ARG A 87 31.35 -10.25 14.19
CA ARG A 87 30.58 -11.47 14.35
C ARG A 87 31.21 -12.36 15.41
N VAL A 88 30.43 -12.69 16.43
CA VAL A 88 30.79 -13.57 17.54
C VAL A 88 29.96 -14.84 17.41
N ASN A 89 30.61 -15.94 17.08
CA ASN A 89 29.94 -17.19 16.70
C ASN A 89 28.81 -16.96 15.65
N ASP A 90 27.58 -17.28 16.00
CA ASP A 90 26.39 -17.17 15.17
C ASP A 90 25.71 -15.79 15.24
N ILE A 91 26.27 -14.80 15.94
CA ILE A 91 25.65 -13.46 16.09
C ILE A 91 26.53 -12.39 15.45
N ALA A 92 25.96 -11.56 14.57
CA ALA A 92 26.62 -10.37 14.04
C ALA A 92 26.03 -9.08 14.63
N TYR A 93 26.93 -8.14 14.89
CA TYR A 93 26.66 -6.80 15.40
C TYR A 93 27.14 -5.82 14.33
N VAL A 94 26.20 -5.26 13.58
CA VAL A 94 26.42 -4.42 12.39
C VAL A 94 26.13 -2.96 12.73
N HIS A 95 26.61 -2.04 11.91
CA HIS A 95 26.55 -0.59 12.13
C HIS A 95 27.35 -0.16 13.35
N ILE A 96 28.52 -0.79 13.54
CA ILE A 96 29.47 -0.42 14.58
C ILE A 96 30.85 -0.11 14.00
N THR A 97 31.57 0.81 14.62
CA THR A 97 33.03 0.94 14.46
C THR A 97 33.68 -0.12 15.34
N PRO A 98 34.29 -1.19 14.77
CA PRO A 98 34.87 -2.26 15.56
C PRO A 98 36.02 -1.77 16.45
N ASN A 99 36.16 -2.35 17.64
CA ASN A 99 37.26 -2.07 18.54
C ASN A 99 38.58 -2.55 17.93
N SER A 100 39.51 -1.62 17.68
CA SER A 100 40.79 -1.90 17.01
C SER A 100 41.74 -2.81 17.79
N ALA A 101 41.44 -3.08 19.07
CA ALA A 101 42.20 -4.03 19.89
C ALA A 101 41.75 -5.49 19.70
N LEU A 102 40.65 -5.73 18.98
CA LEU A 102 40.10 -7.06 18.73
C LEU A 102 40.46 -7.56 17.33
N SER A 103 40.57 -8.88 17.21
CA SER A 103 40.87 -9.60 15.97
C SER A 103 40.04 -10.89 15.88
N VAL A 104 39.89 -11.41 14.65
CA VAL A 104 39.31 -12.74 14.42
C VAL A 104 40.12 -13.79 15.20
N GLY A 105 39.43 -14.65 15.94
CA GLY A 105 40.01 -15.65 16.83
C GLY A 105 40.05 -15.24 18.31
N ASP A 106 39.81 -13.96 18.64
CA ASP A 106 39.77 -13.52 20.03
C ASP A 106 38.53 -14.04 20.77
N ASN A 107 38.73 -14.40 22.05
CA ASN A 107 37.63 -14.72 22.95
C ASN A 107 37.05 -13.45 23.58
N VAL A 108 35.74 -13.34 23.55
CA VAL A 108 35.00 -12.20 24.09
C VAL A 108 34.02 -12.65 25.16
N THR A 109 33.78 -11.78 26.15
CA THR A 109 32.91 -12.06 27.30
C THR A 109 31.66 -11.21 27.23
N ALA A 110 30.49 -11.87 27.39
CA ALA A 110 29.17 -11.24 27.36
C ALA A 110 29.08 -10.05 28.32
N GLY A 111 28.53 -8.93 27.85
CA GLY A 111 28.34 -7.70 28.63
C GLY A 111 29.63 -7.06 29.20
N LYS A 112 30.82 -7.52 28.79
CA LYS A 112 32.10 -7.00 29.29
C LYS A 112 33.03 -6.54 28.18
N THR A 113 33.18 -7.34 27.13
CA THR A 113 34.05 -6.97 26.01
C THR A 113 33.32 -5.96 25.12
N VAL A 114 33.88 -4.76 24.96
CA VAL A 114 33.37 -3.79 23.98
C VAL A 114 33.79 -4.25 22.58
N LEU A 115 32.84 -4.73 21.78
CA LEU A 115 33.07 -5.15 20.38
C LEU A 115 33.36 -3.96 19.47
N GLY A 116 32.78 -2.81 19.81
CA GLY A 116 32.86 -1.58 19.04
C GLY A 116 31.90 -0.54 19.60
N THR A 117 31.70 0.52 18.82
CA THR A 117 30.74 1.59 19.15
C THR A 117 29.81 1.86 17.98
N ILE A 118 28.58 2.32 18.21
CA ILE A 118 27.62 2.65 17.15
C ILE A 118 28.28 3.58 16.12
N TYR A 119 28.20 3.21 14.85
CA TYR A 119 28.83 3.93 13.75
C TYR A 119 28.16 5.31 13.54
N PRO A 120 28.93 6.40 13.34
CA PRO A 120 28.37 7.74 13.15
C PRO A 120 27.32 7.82 12.03
N GLY A 121 26.16 8.40 12.33
CA GLY A 121 25.04 8.57 11.42
C GLY A 121 24.07 7.38 11.35
N MET A 122 24.32 6.29 12.10
CA MET A 122 23.43 5.12 12.08
C MET A 122 22.36 5.18 13.18
N GLY A 123 22.71 5.61 14.40
CA GLY A 123 21.77 5.75 15.52
C GLY A 123 21.17 4.43 16.05
N HIS A 124 21.71 3.28 15.66
CA HIS A 124 21.31 1.96 16.13
C HIS A 124 22.42 0.91 15.89
N VAL A 125 22.32 -0.23 16.57
CA VAL A 125 23.04 -1.46 16.21
C VAL A 125 22.07 -2.38 15.48
N HIS A 126 22.48 -2.89 14.33
CA HIS A 126 21.75 -3.95 13.64
C HIS A 126 22.22 -5.31 14.16
N PHE A 127 21.32 -6.06 14.80
CA PHE A 127 21.62 -7.33 15.44
C PHE A 127 21.11 -8.51 14.59
N THR A 128 22.02 -9.30 14.04
CA THR A 128 21.70 -10.51 13.26
C THR A 128 21.93 -11.75 14.11
N TYR A 129 20.87 -12.54 14.36
CA TYR A 129 20.99 -13.84 15.04
C TYR A 129 20.93 -14.99 14.03
N GLY A 130 22.00 -15.79 13.96
CA GLY A 130 22.18 -16.85 12.98
C GLY A 130 23.20 -16.50 11.90
N TYR A 131 23.55 -17.50 11.09
CA TYR A 131 24.39 -17.32 9.90
C TYR A 131 23.55 -16.93 8.70
N VAL A 132 24.20 -16.35 7.69
CA VAL A 132 23.56 -15.97 6.42
C VAL A 132 22.80 -17.15 5.83
N GLY A 133 21.51 -16.97 5.55
CA GLY A 133 20.60 -18.00 5.04
C GLY A 133 19.96 -18.90 6.12
N SER A 134 20.24 -18.63 7.40
CA SER A 134 19.70 -19.35 8.56
C SER A 134 19.39 -18.41 9.72
N GLU A 135 19.18 -17.13 9.42
CA GLU A 135 18.87 -16.10 10.40
C GLU A 135 17.53 -16.40 11.09
N LYS A 136 17.48 -16.04 12.37
CA LYS A 136 16.36 -16.30 13.28
C LYS A 136 15.92 -15.00 13.93
N ASN A 137 14.65 -14.94 14.27
CA ASN A 137 14.09 -13.80 14.97
C ASN A 137 14.60 -13.72 16.42
N ALA A 138 15.36 -12.69 16.73
CA ALA A 138 15.94 -12.46 18.06
C ALA A 138 14.94 -11.91 19.08
N MET A 139 13.69 -11.65 18.68
CA MET A 139 12.65 -11.12 19.56
C MET A 139 11.78 -12.23 20.20
N LEU A 140 11.94 -13.50 19.82
CA LEU A 140 11.06 -14.58 20.31
C LEU A 140 11.20 -14.83 21.83
N PRO A 141 10.09 -15.03 22.59
CA PRO A 141 10.11 -15.12 24.06
C PRO A 141 11.03 -16.19 24.66
N ASN A 142 11.24 -17.31 23.96
CA ASN A 142 12.04 -18.45 24.45
C ASN A 142 13.41 -18.57 23.77
N GLN A 143 13.71 -17.65 22.84
CA GLN A 143 14.89 -17.70 21.99
C GLN A 143 15.18 -16.28 21.49
N GLY A 144 16.00 -15.52 22.22
CA GLY A 144 16.18 -14.10 21.92
C GLY A 144 16.49 -13.21 23.12
N PHE A 145 16.22 -11.92 22.95
CA PHE A 145 16.41 -10.90 23.97
C PHE A 145 15.56 -11.16 25.21
N THR A 146 16.20 -11.09 26.37
CA THR A 146 15.52 -11.15 27.67
C THR A 146 16.14 -10.16 28.67
N PRO A 147 15.32 -9.36 29.39
CA PRO A 147 13.88 -9.19 29.20
C PRO A 147 13.57 -8.40 27.92
N LEU A 148 12.45 -8.69 27.26
CA LEU A 148 11.87 -7.81 26.24
C LEU A 148 10.38 -7.66 26.59
N GLU A 149 10.04 -6.47 27.03
CA GLU A 149 8.68 -6.03 27.35
C GLU A 149 8.13 -5.27 26.15
N ASP A 150 7.03 -5.76 25.61
CA ASP A 150 6.27 -5.11 24.55
C ASP A 150 4.78 -5.22 24.90
N PRO A 151 4.16 -4.16 25.43
CA PRO A 151 2.72 -4.11 25.66
C PRO A 151 1.96 -3.43 24.52
N TRP A 152 2.60 -3.09 23.41
CA TRP A 152 2.01 -2.27 22.36
C TRP A 152 1.53 -3.15 21.21
N PRO A 153 0.21 -3.22 20.95
CA PRO A 153 -0.29 -4.06 19.88
C PRO A 153 0.10 -3.52 18.50
N PRO A 154 0.31 -4.39 17.50
CA PRO A 154 0.30 -3.97 16.10
C PRO A 154 -1.00 -3.25 15.75
N ILE A 155 -1.00 -2.46 14.69
CA ILE A 155 -2.21 -1.78 14.19
C ILE A 155 -2.39 -2.11 12.70
N ILE A 156 -3.53 -2.70 12.34
CA ILE A 156 -3.98 -2.84 10.95
C ILE A 156 -4.51 -1.48 10.50
N ARG A 157 -3.84 -0.86 9.52
CA ARG A 157 -4.22 0.47 9.01
C ARG A 157 -5.33 0.40 7.99
N TYR A 158 -5.21 -0.56 7.07
CA TYR A 158 -6.19 -0.80 6.03
C TYR A 158 -6.11 -2.24 5.55
N VAL A 159 -7.20 -2.66 4.91
CA VAL A 159 -7.29 -3.89 4.13
C VAL A 159 -7.94 -3.49 2.80
N HIS A 160 -7.21 -3.68 1.72
CA HIS A 160 -7.65 -3.40 0.36
C HIS A 160 -7.70 -4.69 -0.44
N PHE A 161 -8.47 -4.68 -1.52
CA PHE A 161 -8.65 -5.82 -2.40
C PHE A 161 -8.19 -5.45 -3.79
N TYR A 162 -7.32 -6.27 -4.38
CA TYR A 162 -6.81 -6.07 -5.73
C TYR A 162 -7.16 -7.27 -6.59
N GLN A 163 -7.28 -7.09 -7.89
CA GLN A 163 -7.25 -8.22 -8.80
C GLN A 163 -5.87 -8.87 -8.72
N ASN A 164 -5.85 -10.21 -8.63
CA ASN A 164 -4.61 -10.97 -8.46
C ASN A 164 -3.55 -10.60 -9.50
N ASN A 165 -2.29 -10.44 -9.06
CA ASN A 165 -1.15 -10.05 -9.90
C ASN A 165 -1.36 -8.76 -10.71
N SER A 166 -2.11 -7.80 -10.18
CA SER A 166 -2.34 -6.51 -10.84
C SER A 166 -2.24 -5.36 -9.86
N LEU A 167 -2.22 -4.13 -10.39
CA LEU A 167 -2.34 -2.90 -9.60
C LEU A 167 -3.78 -2.39 -9.54
N ASN A 168 -4.74 -3.17 -10.05
CA ASN A 168 -6.14 -2.79 -10.09
C ASN A 168 -6.79 -3.07 -8.74
N GLU A 169 -6.90 -2.04 -7.91
CA GLU A 169 -7.70 -2.10 -6.69
C GLU A 169 -9.19 -2.14 -7.05
N PHE A 170 -9.97 -3.00 -6.38
CA PHE A 170 -11.43 -2.90 -6.49
C PHE A 170 -11.88 -1.57 -5.90
N PRO A 171 -12.67 -0.76 -6.63
CA PRO A 171 -13.07 0.58 -6.19
C PRO A 171 -14.01 0.57 -4.97
N SER A 172 -14.54 -0.61 -4.64
CA SER A 172 -15.37 -0.86 -3.48
C SER A 172 -15.11 -2.26 -2.96
N ASN A 173 -15.69 -2.61 -1.81
CA ASN A 173 -15.64 -3.98 -1.31
C ASN A 173 -16.57 -4.95 -2.06
N ARG A 174 -17.02 -4.60 -3.27
CA ARG A 174 -17.64 -5.55 -4.21
C ARG A 174 -16.52 -6.13 -5.06
N ILE A 175 -16.32 -7.44 -4.96
CA ILE A 175 -15.14 -8.14 -5.50
C ILE A 175 -15.56 -9.37 -6.30
N SER A 176 -14.74 -9.75 -7.27
CA SER A 176 -14.97 -10.95 -8.09
C SER A 176 -13.68 -11.52 -8.66
N GLY A 177 -13.72 -12.76 -9.14
CA GLY A 177 -12.56 -13.44 -9.72
C GLY A 177 -11.48 -13.82 -8.70
N ALA A 178 -10.23 -13.75 -9.13
CA ALA A 178 -9.05 -13.98 -8.31
C ALA A 178 -8.64 -12.67 -7.61
N VAL A 179 -8.66 -12.68 -6.28
CA VAL A 179 -8.48 -11.48 -5.45
C VAL A 179 -7.24 -11.59 -4.58
N ASP A 180 -6.44 -10.53 -4.54
CA ASP A 180 -5.40 -10.30 -3.54
C ASP A 180 -5.91 -9.47 -2.36
N ILE A 181 -5.62 -9.94 -1.14
CA ILE A 181 -5.94 -9.20 0.09
C ILE A 181 -4.66 -8.47 0.52
N VAL A 182 -4.65 -7.15 0.35
CA VAL A 182 -3.47 -6.31 0.61
C VAL A 182 -3.65 -5.54 1.92
N VAL A 183 -2.70 -5.67 2.84
CA VAL A 183 -2.85 -5.20 4.23
C VAL A 183 -1.66 -4.36 4.67
N LYS A 184 -1.91 -3.14 5.17
CA LYS A 184 -0.88 -2.36 5.88
C LYS A 184 -0.95 -2.62 7.36
N VAL A 185 0.21 -2.96 7.94
CA VAL A 185 0.37 -3.08 9.40
C VAL A 185 1.45 -2.13 9.89
N ASP A 186 1.20 -1.53 11.05
CA ASP A 186 2.16 -0.80 11.86
C ASP A 186 2.45 -1.63 13.12
N GLU A 187 3.60 -2.32 13.16
CA GLU A 187 4.08 -2.93 14.39
C GLU A 187 4.67 -1.86 15.33
N GLN A 188 4.32 -1.93 16.61
CA GLN A 188 4.75 -0.95 17.62
C GLN A 188 5.71 -1.60 18.60
N ASN A 189 6.95 -1.10 18.67
CA ASN A 189 7.97 -1.57 19.60
C ASN A 189 8.52 -0.42 20.46
N GLY A 190 7.65 0.53 20.78
CA GLY A 190 7.87 1.65 21.68
C GLY A 190 6.53 2.29 22.07
N PRO A 191 6.50 3.08 23.17
CA PRO A 191 5.29 3.75 23.60
C PRO A 191 4.75 4.72 22.55
N PRO A 192 3.45 5.06 22.60
CA PRO A 192 2.83 5.98 21.62
C PRO A 192 3.51 7.35 21.49
N SER A 193 4.26 7.78 22.51
CA SER A 193 5.06 9.01 22.50
C SER A 193 6.37 8.92 21.72
N SER A 194 6.81 7.72 21.35
CA SER A 194 8.06 7.50 20.65
C SER A 194 7.98 7.90 19.17
N SER A 195 9.15 8.06 18.55
CA SER A 195 9.26 8.40 17.12
C SER A 195 8.54 7.39 16.24
N VAL A 196 8.15 7.81 15.04
CA VAL A 196 7.46 6.93 14.07
C VAL A 196 8.27 5.66 13.77
N SER A 197 9.60 5.73 13.78
CA SER A 197 10.48 4.56 13.59
C SER A 197 10.35 3.46 14.64
N ARG A 198 9.67 3.69 15.77
CA ARG A 198 9.35 2.64 16.77
C ARG A 198 7.90 2.20 16.71
N ARG A 199 7.10 2.82 15.85
CA ARG A 199 5.64 2.66 15.80
C ARG A 199 5.14 2.24 14.42
N ASN A 200 6.04 1.90 13.50
CA ASN A 200 5.74 1.58 12.11
C ASN A 200 6.77 0.58 11.57
N ASN A 201 6.91 -0.54 12.26
CA ASN A 201 7.77 -1.65 11.86
C ASN A 201 6.94 -2.77 11.20
N GLY A 202 7.61 -3.82 10.71
CA GLY A 202 6.93 -5.01 10.19
C GLY A 202 6.38 -5.92 11.29
N THR A 203 5.26 -6.59 11.02
CA THR A 203 4.64 -7.53 11.97
C THR A 203 5.37 -8.88 12.03
N TYR A 204 5.26 -9.57 13.17
CA TYR A 204 5.76 -10.93 13.35
C TYR A 204 4.87 -11.99 12.68
N LYS A 205 3.55 -11.88 12.87
CA LYS A 205 2.57 -12.86 12.39
C LYS A 205 1.35 -12.14 11.84
N ILE A 206 0.87 -12.58 10.68
CA ILE A 206 -0.35 -12.05 10.05
C ILE A 206 -1.11 -13.18 9.33
N GLY A 207 -2.44 -13.09 9.35
CA GLY A 207 -3.31 -14.09 8.76
C GLY A 207 -4.71 -13.55 8.47
N TYR A 208 -5.51 -14.36 7.78
CA TYR A 208 -6.88 -14.02 7.46
C TYR A 208 -7.80 -15.24 7.48
N LYS A 209 -9.11 -14.98 7.55
CA LYS A 209 -10.20 -15.94 7.44
C LYS A 209 -11.38 -15.28 6.74
N ILE A 210 -12.18 -16.08 6.05
CA ILE A 210 -13.43 -15.63 5.41
C ILE A 210 -14.59 -16.26 6.16
N PHE A 211 -15.56 -15.44 6.56
CA PHE A 211 -16.77 -15.87 7.25
C PHE A 211 -18.03 -15.51 6.46
N SER A 212 -19.15 -16.15 6.82
CA SER A 212 -20.49 -15.73 6.41
C SER A 212 -20.76 -14.28 6.83
N ALA A 213 -21.74 -13.63 6.19
CA ALA A 213 -22.11 -12.23 6.47
C ALA A 213 -22.36 -11.92 7.95
N ASP A 214 -22.91 -12.88 8.69
CA ASP A 214 -23.23 -12.78 10.12
C ASP A 214 -22.08 -13.26 11.03
N THR A 215 -20.92 -13.60 10.46
CA THR A 215 -19.72 -14.13 11.12
C THR A 215 -19.90 -15.47 11.82
N SER A 216 -21.04 -16.16 11.66
CA SER A 216 -21.32 -17.41 12.39
C SER A 216 -20.59 -18.63 11.83
N THR A 217 -20.24 -18.60 10.54
CA THR A 217 -19.70 -19.76 9.82
C THR A 217 -18.36 -19.41 9.18
N LEU A 218 -17.33 -20.21 9.46
CA LEU A 218 -16.04 -20.13 8.75
C LEU A 218 -16.20 -20.72 7.35
N ILE A 219 -16.00 -19.90 6.32
CA ILE A 219 -16.10 -20.28 4.91
C ILE A 219 -14.74 -20.73 4.38
N TYR A 220 -13.69 -19.94 4.66
CA TYR A 220 -12.34 -20.24 4.19
C TYR A 220 -11.29 -19.83 5.22
N SER A 221 -10.18 -20.58 5.26
CA SER A 221 -8.99 -20.28 6.04
C SER A 221 -7.76 -20.86 5.36
N PRO A 222 -6.68 -20.09 5.12
CA PRO A 222 -5.48 -20.57 4.42
C PRO A 222 -4.72 -21.66 5.19
N SER A 223 -4.96 -21.76 6.50
CA SER A 223 -4.43 -22.79 7.39
C SER A 223 -5.44 -23.07 8.51
N SER A 224 -5.21 -24.07 9.35
CA SER A 224 -6.12 -24.37 10.48
C SER A 224 -6.28 -23.20 11.47
N THR A 225 -5.26 -22.34 11.58
CA THR A 225 -5.27 -21.14 12.42
C THR A 225 -5.62 -19.87 11.65
N GLY A 226 -5.54 -19.89 10.31
CA GLY A 226 -5.68 -18.73 9.44
C GLY A 226 -4.38 -17.93 9.26
N VAL A 227 -3.31 -18.33 9.95
CA VAL A 227 -1.99 -17.70 9.81
C VAL A 227 -1.48 -17.91 8.38
N ARG A 228 -0.97 -16.83 7.76
CA ARG A 228 -0.33 -16.86 6.46
C ARG A 228 1.17 -16.67 6.56
N PHE A 229 1.60 -15.64 7.28
CA PHE A 229 3.01 -15.34 7.49
C PHE A 229 3.33 -15.38 8.98
N GLN A 230 4.48 -15.99 9.29
CA GLN A 230 5.06 -16.03 10.62
C GLN A 230 6.59 -16.05 10.46
N PHE A 231 7.27 -15.04 11.01
CA PHE A 231 8.69 -14.83 10.77
C PHE A 231 9.56 -15.31 11.93
N ASP A 232 9.65 -16.63 12.10
CA ASP A 232 10.59 -17.25 13.05
C ASP A 232 12.02 -17.30 12.49
N THR A 233 12.12 -17.54 11.18
CA THR A 233 13.36 -17.62 10.40
C THR A 233 13.25 -16.79 9.13
N LYS A 234 14.38 -16.28 8.64
CA LYS A 234 14.39 -15.43 7.45
C LYS A 234 14.14 -16.21 6.16
N PRO A 235 13.17 -15.81 5.32
CA PRO A 235 13.03 -16.34 3.97
C PRO A 235 14.17 -15.90 3.01
N SER A 236 14.24 -16.56 1.85
CA SER A 236 15.07 -16.08 0.74
C SER A 236 14.59 -14.71 0.26
N ASN A 237 15.51 -13.79 -0.05
CA ASN A 237 15.16 -12.47 -0.58
C ASN A 237 14.44 -12.56 -1.94
N SER A 238 14.61 -13.65 -2.68
CA SER A 238 13.87 -13.90 -3.93
C SER A 238 12.36 -13.96 -3.76
N TYR A 239 11.87 -14.04 -2.52
CA TYR A 239 10.46 -14.16 -2.17
C TYR A 239 9.87 -12.88 -1.57
N VAL A 240 10.63 -11.79 -1.50
CA VAL A 240 10.20 -10.56 -0.82
C VAL A 240 8.90 -10.01 -1.42
N HIS A 241 8.77 -10.01 -2.74
CA HIS A 241 7.59 -9.50 -3.45
C HIS A 241 6.40 -10.47 -3.50
N ASN A 242 6.57 -11.71 -3.02
CA ASN A 242 5.40 -12.55 -2.74
C ASN A 242 4.74 -12.11 -1.44
N VAL A 243 5.53 -11.61 -0.47
CA VAL A 243 5.01 -11.22 0.86
C VAL A 243 4.57 -9.77 0.85
N TYR A 244 5.35 -8.89 0.22
CA TYR A 244 5.16 -7.45 0.28
C TYR A 244 4.71 -6.88 -1.06
N PHE A 245 3.70 -6.01 -1.01
CA PHE A 245 3.19 -5.29 -2.17
C PHE A 245 4.15 -4.13 -2.47
N ASP A 246 4.92 -4.26 -3.56
CA ASP A 246 6.06 -3.40 -3.89
C ASP A 246 5.66 -1.94 -4.10
N GLN A 247 4.50 -1.68 -4.69
CA GLN A 247 4.03 -0.31 -4.98
C GLN A 247 3.79 0.53 -3.73
N LEU A 248 3.45 -0.11 -2.59
CA LEU A 248 3.09 0.58 -1.35
C LEU A 248 4.05 0.27 -0.20
N SER A 249 5.03 -0.61 -0.42
CA SER A 249 6.04 -0.97 0.57
C SER A 249 7.30 -0.13 0.41
N SER A 250 7.91 0.23 1.54
CA SER A 250 9.22 0.88 1.61
C SER A 250 9.89 0.52 2.93
N THR A 251 11.12 0.97 3.16
CA THR A 251 11.76 0.86 4.49
C THR A 251 10.93 1.50 5.62
N THR A 252 9.91 2.29 5.31
CA THR A 252 9.00 2.91 6.28
C THR A 252 7.52 2.57 6.06
N SER A 253 7.21 1.57 5.23
CA SER A 253 5.83 1.14 4.99
C SER A 253 5.81 -0.35 4.68
N HIS A 254 5.09 -1.14 5.48
CA HIS A 254 5.08 -2.60 5.34
C HIS A 254 3.68 -3.07 4.94
N VAL A 255 3.51 -3.33 3.65
CA VAL A 255 2.22 -3.67 3.04
C VAL A 255 2.29 -5.11 2.53
N TYR A 256 1.44 -5.98 3.06
CA TYR A 256 1.48 -7.43 2.84
C TYR A 256 0.47 -7.85 1.78
N ILE A 257 0.87 -8.71 0.83
CA ILE A 257 -0.06 -9.46 -0.03
C ILE A 257 -0.46 -10.72 0.74
N LEU A 258 -1.49 -10.61 1.57
CA LEU A 258 -1.83 -11.61 2.58
C LEU A 258 -2.43 -12.90 2.00
N THR A 259 -2.85 -12.86 0.74
CA THR A 259 -3.28 -14.03 -0.03
C THR A 259 -2.13 -14.91 -0.47
N ASN A 260 -0.91 -14.39 -0.64
CA ASN A 260 0.25 -15.12 -1.16
C ASN A 260 0.90 -16.07 -0.15
N LYS A 261 1.60 -17.09 -0.63
CA LYS A 261 2.55 -17.88 0.18
C LYS A 261 3.89 -17.17 0.17
N ILE A 262 4.73 -17.39 1.18
CA ILE A 262 6.12 -16.87 1.14
C ILE A 262 6.80 -17.29 -0.17
N THR A 263 6.70 -18.57 -0.56
CA THR A 263 7.46 -19.10 -1.71
C THR A 263 6.78 -18.96 -3.07
N ALA A 264 5.53 -18.50 -3.12
CA ALA A 264 4.75 -18.47 -4.36
C ALA A 264 3.57 -17.52 -4.27
N ASP A 265 3.22 -16.96 -5.43
CA ASP A 265 1.93 -16.31 -5.66
C ASP A 265 0.75 -17.25 -5.35
N ASP A 266 -0.35 -16.69 -4.85
CA ASP A 266 -1.58 -17.38 -4.50
C ASP A 266 -2.69 -16.33 -4.31
N TYR A 267 -3.95 -16.71 -4.46
CA TYR A 267 -5.05 -15.74 -4.44
C TYR A 267 -6.27 -16.30 -3.73
N TRP A 268 -7.19 -15.42 -3.36
CA TRP A 268 -8.53 -15.82 -2.98
C TRP A 268 -9.41 -15.95 -4.23
N ASP A 269 -9.78 -17.18 -4.58
CA ASP A 269 -10.73 -17.43 -5.67
C ASP A 269 -12.17 -17.21 -5.18
N THR A 270 -12.76 -16.09 -5.56
CA THR A 270 -14.14 -15.76 -5.20
C THR A 270 -15.16 -16.46 -6.11
N THR A 271 -14.73 -17.04 -7.25
CA THR A 271 -15.64 -17.74 -8.18
C THR A 271 -16.12 -19.09 -7.64
N GLU A 272 -15.44 -19.62 -6.62
CA GLU A 272 -15.83 -20.84 -5.91
C GLU A 272 -16.93 -20.62 -4.85
N LEU A 273 -17.33 -19.36 -4.62
CA LEU A 273 -18.29 -18.97 -3.59
C LEU A 273 -19.58 -18.44 -4.22
N ASP A 274 -20.71 -18.68 -3.55
CA ASP A 274 -21.99 -18.09 -3.95
C ASP A 274 -21.91 -16.57 -3.87
N SER A 275 -22.49 -15.86 -4.84
CA SER A 275 -22.60 -14.40 -4.77
C SER A 275 -23.37 -13.98 -3.53
N GLY A 276 -22.88 -12.94 -2.85
CA GLY A 276 -23.47 -12.49 -1.59
C GLY A 276 -22.48 -11.82 -0.66
N LYS A 277 -22.91 -11.56 0.57
CA LYS A 277 -22.10 -10.85 1.57
C LYS A 277 -21.26 -11.81 2.39
N TYR A 278 -20.01 -11.43 2.64
CA TYR A 278 -19.04 -12.15 3.45
C TYR A 278 -18.28 -11.17 4.34
N VAL A 279 -17.51 -11.73 5.28
CA VAL A 279 -16.61 -10.94 6.13
C VAL A 279 -15.19 -11.49 6.01
N VAL A 280 -14.26 -10.64 5.59
CA VAL A 280 -12.83 -10.89 5.63
C VAL A 280 -12.32 -10.47 7.00
N MET A 281 -11.95 -11.45 7.83
CA MET A 281 -11.27 -11.22 9.10
C MET A 281 -9.77 -11.24 8.84
N VAL A 282 -9.07 -10.15 9.10
CA VAL A 282 -7.60 -10.07 9.09
C VAL A 282 -7.13 -9.91 10.53
N PHE A 283 -6.07 -10.62 10.91
CA PHE A 283 -5.46 -10.49 12.22
C PHE A 283 -3.94 -10.44 12.14
N THR A 284 -3.34 -9.77 13.11
CA THR A 284 -1.88 -9.67 13.26
C THR A 284 -1.50 -9.85 14.73
N GLU A 285 -0.34 -10.41 14.98
CA GLU A 285 0.19 -10.71 16.32
C GLU A 285 1.69 -10.41 16.35
N ASP A 286 2.14 -9.70 17.38
CA ASP A 286 3.56 -9.46 17.64
C ASP A 286 4.24 -10.65 18.34
N THR A 287 5.53 -10.51 18.68
CA THR A 287 6.27 -11.58 19.38
C THR A 287 5.90 -11.73 20.87
N ARG A 288 5.06 -10.85 21.43
CA ARG A 288 4.57 -10.90 22.82
C ARG A 288 3.10 -11.26 22.95
N GLY A 289 2.44 -11.56 21.83
CA GLY A 289 1.04 -11.98 21.80
C GLY A 289 0.05 -10.82 21.84
N ASN A 290 0.50 -9.57 21.69
CA ASN A 290 -0.42 -8.47 21.45
C ASN A 290 -0.97 -8.59 20.04
N THR A 291 -2.26 -8.30 19.87
CA THR A 291 -2.97 -8.54 18.62
C THR A 291 -3.80 -7.34 18.19
N ASP A 292 -4.06 -7.29 16.89
CA ASP A 292 -5.13 -6.49 16.30
C ASP A 292 -5.90 -7.33 15.29
N THR A 293 -7.17 -6.99 15.08
CA THR A 293 -8.07 -7.71 14.18
C THR A 293 -9.02 -6.75 13.49
N ALA A 294 -9.06 -6.81 12.17
CA ALA A 294 -10.00 -6.08 11.33
C ALA A 294 -11.04 -7.02 10.74
N TYR A 295 -12.29 -6.57 10.66
CA TYR A 295 -13.38 -7.25 9.98
C TYR A 295 -13.88 -6.37 8.85
N VAL A 296 -13.68 -6.82 7.61
CA VAL A 296 -14.07 -6.08 6.42
C VAL A 296 -15.22 -6.80 5.73
N GLN A 297 -16.36 -6.12 5.66
CA GLN A 297 -17.51 -6.62 4.90
C GLN A 297 -17.22 -6.50 3.41
N VAL A 298 -17.44 -7.60 2.69
CA VAL A 298 -17.31 -7.66 1.24
C VAL A 298 -18.58 -8.26 0.63
N GLU A 299 -18.82 -7.93 -0.62
CA GLU A 299 -19.85 -8.55 -1.43
C GLU A 299 -19.18 -9.25 -2.61
N ILE A 300 -19.24 -10.57 -2.64
CA ILE A 300 -18.76 -11.34 -3.78
C ILE A 300 -19.82 -11.26 -4.88
N THR A 301 -19.39 -10.82 -6.06
CA THR A 301 -20.21 -10.80 -7.27
C THR A 301 -19.76 -11.93 -8.18
N GLY A 302 -20.70 -12.64 -8.79
CA GLY A 302 -20.40 -13.59 -9.88
C GLY A 302 -20.12 -12.88 -11.21
N GLU A 303 -20.00 -11.56 -11.18
CA GLU A 303 -19.93 -10.68 -12.34
C GLU A 303 -18.73 -9.73 -12.20
N ASP A 304 -18.35 -9.12 -13.32
CA ASP A 304 -17.29 -8.12 -13.34
C ASP A 304 -17.57 -6.98 -12.33
N ALA A 305 -16.54 -6.62 -11.59
CA ALA A 305 -16.59 -5.58 -10.56
C ALA A 305 -15.63 -4.42 -10.86
N PHE A 306 -14.92 -4.45 -12.00
CA PHE A 306 -14.03 -3.38 -12.41
C PHE A 306 -14.75 -2.41 -13.36
N PRO A 307 -14.88 -1.13 -13.01
CA PRO A 307 -15.39 -0.14 -13.94
C PRO A 307 -14.43 0.08 -15.11
N PRO A 308 -14.94 0.42 -16.29
CA PRO A 308 -14.11 0.89 -17.39
C PRO A 308 -13.24 2.09 -16.99
N PRO A 309 -12.08 2.30 -17.65
CA PRO A 309 -11.38 3.57 -17.57
C PRO A 309 -12.30 4.72 -18.00
N ALA A 310 -12.19 5.87 -17.33
CA ALA A 310 -12.95 7.05 -17.70
C ALA A 310 -12.62 7.49 -19.15
N PRO A 311 -13.60 7.93 -19.95
CA PRO A 311 -13.29 8.58 -21.21
C PRO A 311 -12.63 9.94 -20.93
N VAL A 312 -12.07 10.56 -21.97
CA VAL A 312 -11.53 11.93 -21.90
C VAL A 312 -12.40 12.83 -22.75
N LEU A 313 -12.90 13.93 -22.18
CA LEU A 313 -13.66 14.90 -22.95
C LEU A 313 -12.74 15.56 -23.98
N ARG A 314 -13.11 15.47 -25.27
CA ARG A 314 -12.38 16.10 -26.36
C ARG A 314 -12.78 17.56 -26.46
N PHE A 315 -14.08 17.84 -26.50
CA PHE A 315 -14.61 19.20 -26.47
C PHE A 315 -16.10 19.23 -26.10
N THR A 316 -16.54 20.41 -25.67
CA THR A 316 -17.95 20.80 -25.60
C THR A 316 -18.10 22.13 -26.31
N ARG A 317 -18.93 22.18 -27.35
CA ARG A 317 -19.11 23.39 -28.15
C ARG A 317 -20.55 23.73 -28.48
N SER A 318 -20.82 25.01 -28.63
CA SER A 318 -22.12 25.52 -29.07
C SER A 318 -22.29 25.37 -30.58
N ASN A 319 -23.51 25.04 -31.00
CA ASN A 319 -23.92 25.03 -32.40
C ASN A 319 -25.32 25.68 -32.55
N PRO A 320 -25.77 26.03 -33.77
CA PRO A 320 -27.04 26.74 -33.94
C PRO A 320 -28.27 26.00 -33.38
N ALA A 321 -28.23 24.66 -33.28
CA ALA A 321 -29.33 23.86 -32.76
C ALA A 321 -29.23 23.63 -31.23
N GLY A 322 -28.05 23.80 -30.65
CA GLY A 322 -27.79 23.68 -29.23
C GLY A 322 -26.31 23.46 -28.93
N MET A 323 -25.93 22.25 -28.50
CA MET A 323 -24.55 21.91 -28.19
C MET A 323 -24.11 20.59 -28.82
N GLU A 324 -22.80 20.44 -28.99
CA GLU A 324 -22.12 19.23 -29.41
C GLU A 324 -21.07 18.88 -28.36
N ILE A 325 -21.00 17.60 -28.03
CA ILE A 325 -19.98 17.06 -27.14
C ILE A 325 -19.23 15.95 -27.88
N SER A 326 -17.93 15.85 -27.65
CA SER A 326 -17.09 14.79 -28.20
C SER A 326 -16.09 14.33 -27.15
N TRP A 327 -15.69 13.07 -27.22
CA TRP A 327 -14.78 12.43 -26.28
C TRP A 327 -13.86 11.43 -26.99
N TYR A 328 -12.71 11.15 -26.36
CA TYR A 328 -11.90 9.99 -26.66
C TYR A 328 -12.49 8.77 -25.97
N PRO A 329 -12.62 7.63 -26.67
CA PRO A 329 -13.32 6.47 -26.14
C PRO A 329 -12.56 5.83 -24.97
N SER A 330 -13.30 5.17 -24.08
CA SER A 330 -12.69 4.30 -23.06
C SER A 330 -12.03 3.08 -23.72
N SER A 331 -10.91 2.62 -23.16
CA SER A 331 -10.17 1.47 -23.70
C SER A 331 -10.66 0.11 -23.20
N ALA A 332 -11.75 0.07 -22.42
CA ALA A 332 -12.31 -1.17 -21.89
C ALA A 332 -12.86 -2.08 -23.01
N SER A 333 -12.57 -3.38 -22.92
CA SER A 333 -13.01 -4.37 -23.91
C SER A 333 -14.49 -4.77 -23.78
N ASP A 334 -15.05 -4.60 -22.59
CA ASP A 334 -16.45 -4.85 -22.20
C ASP A 334 -17.27 -3.55 -22.16
N LEU A 335 -16.78 -2.48 -22.79
CA LEU A 335 -17.48 -1.22 -22.84
C LEU A 335 -18.86 -1.38 -23.50
N LYS A 336 -19.92 -1.01 -22.78
CA LYS A 336 -21.29 -0.94 -23.30
C LYS A 336 -21.60 0.42 -23.91
N GLY A 337 -21.15 1.49 -23.25
CA GLY A 337 -21.42 2.85 -23.67
C GLY A 337 -21.08 3.89 -22.61
N TYR A 338 -21.72 5.05 -22.69
CA TYR A 338 -21.41 6.22 -21.89
C TYR A 338 -22.66 6.80 -21.24
N ARG A 339 -22.49 7.42 -20.07
CA ARG A 339 -23.53 8.24 -19.43
C ARG A 339 -23.13 9.70 -19.53
N TYR A 340 -24.05 10.54 -19.99
CA TYR A 340 -23.87 11.97 -20.08
C TYR A 340 -24.60 12.68 -18.93
N TYR A 341 -23.83 13.45 -18.17
CA TYR A 341 -24.34 14.28 -17.08
C TYR A 341 -24.14 15.75 -17.40
N PHE A 342 -25.12 16.56 -17.02
CA PHE A 342 -25.04 18.01 -17.15
C PHE A 342 -25.41 18.74 -15.88
N SER A 343 -24.90 19.96 -15.75
CA SER A 343 -25.19 20.87 -14.65
C SER A 343 -25.37 22.30 -15.16
N TRP A 344 -26.21 23.06 -14.47
CA TRP A 344 -26.42 24.50 -14.72
C TRP A 344 -25.63 25.39 -13.75
N ASP A 345 -25.17 24.82 -12.64
CA ASP A 345 -24.64 25.54 -11.48
C ASP A 345 -23.32 24.94 -10.95
N LEU A 346 -22.82 23.85 -11.55
CA LEU A 346 -21.69 23.01 -11.11
C LEU A 346 -21.92 22.26 -9.79
N GLU A 347 -23.07 22.45 -9.15
CA GLU A 347 -23.43 21.82 -7.88
C GLU A 347 -24.37 20.63 -8.11
N THR A 348 -25.42 20.85 -8.90
CA THR A 348 -26.46 19.87 -9.19
C THR A 348 -26.20 19.22 -10.55
N TRP A 349 -25.89 17.93 -10.53
CA TRP A 349 -25.64 17.14 -11.74
C TRP A 349 -26.81 16.22 -12.07
N ASN A 350 -27.25 16.27 -13.33
CA ASN A 350 -28.40 15.51 -13.83
C ASN A 350 -27.95 14.53 -14.91
N LEU A 351 -28.33 13.26 -14.77
CA LEU A 351 -28.15 12.26 -15.83
C LEU A 351 -29.14 12.52 -16.96
N HIS A 352 -28.64 12.83 -18.15
CA HIS A 352 -29.47 13.13 -19.32
C HIS A 352 -29.59 11.93 -20.27
N THR A 353 -28.46 11.29 -20.59
CA THR A 353 -28.43 10.17 -21.56
C THR A 353 -27.62 9.01 -21.00
N LYS A 354 -28.07 7.77 -21.28
CA LYS A 354 -27.49 6.53 -20.77
C LYS A 354 -26.75 5.74 -21.84
N GLU A 355 -26.06 4.70 -21.39
CA GLU A 355 -25.19 3.81 -22.17
C GLU A 355 -25.89 3.04 -23.29
N ASN A 356 -27.21 2.90 -23.24
CA ASN A 356 -27.98 2.29 -24.34
C ASN A 356 -28.22 3.27 -25.51
N GLU A 357 -28.05 4.57 -25.28
CA GLU A 357 -28.22 5.63 -26.26
C GLU A 357 -26.88 6.20 -26.72
N LEU A 358 -25.92 6.39 -25.80
CA LEU A 358 -24.53 6.67 -26.13
C LEU A 358 -23.74 5.36 -26.08
N THR A 359 -23.76 4.60 -27.17
CA THR A 359 -23.14 3.27 -27.22
C THR A 359 -21.61 3.34 -27.30
N ALA A 360 -20.93 2.21 -27.09
CA ALA A 360 -19.47 2.08 -27.10
C ALA A 360 -18.80 2.65 -28.38
N GLU A 361 -19.48 2.55 -29.53
CA GLU A 361 -18.99 3.01 -30.84
C GLU A 361 -19.08 4.54 -31.03
N MET A 362 -19.81 5.24 -30.16
CA MET A 362 -20.00 6.68 -30.27
C MET A 362 -18.83 7.44 -29.62
N THR A 363 -18.41 8.51 -30.28
CA THR A 363 -17.36 9.44 -29.79
C THR A 363 -17.79 10.91 -29.85
N ASP A 364 -19.04 11.15 -30.24
CA ASP A 364 -19.68 12.45 -30.22
C ASP A 364 -21.21 12.31 -30.14
N THR A 365 -21.87 13.37 -29.69
CA THR A 365 -23.32 13.53 -29.80
C THR A 365 -23.72 15.00 -29.78
N LYS A 366 -24.96 15.28 -30.15
CA LYS A 366 -25.53 16.63 -30.22
C LYS A 366 -26.82 16.69 -29.42
N PHE A 367 -26.96 17.75 -28.63
CA PHE A 367 -28.18 18.01 -27.87
C PHE A 367 -28.84 19.29 -28.38
N ASN A 368 -30.12 19.17 -28.71
CA ASN A 368 -30.95 20.30 -29.10
C ASN A 368 -31.42 21.03 -27.83
N VAL A 369 -30.59 21.94 -27.34
CA VAL A 369 -30.84 22.72 -26.13
C VAL A 369 -30.52 24.18 -26.38
N GLN A 370 -31.51 25.04 -26.16
CA GLN A 370 -31.32 26.48 -26.20
C GLN A 370 -31.15 26.93 -24.75
N SER A 371 -30.00 27.52 -24.44
CA SER A 371 -29.71 28.01 -23.09
C SER A 371 -29.10 29.41 -23.14
N THR A 372 -29.52 30.23 -22.19
CA THR A 372 -28.92 31.54 -21.90
C THR A 372 -27.91 31.48 -20.74
N LYS A 373 -27.68 30.28 -20.20
CA LYS A 373 -26.70 29.99 -19.15
C LYS A 373 -25.74 28.89 -19.62
N PRO A 374 -24.51 28.85 -19.09
CA PRO A 374 -23.59 27.78 -19.37
C PRO A 374 -24.21 26.40 -19.08
N ILE A 375 -23.95 25.46 -19.98
CA ILE A 375 -24.19 24.04 -19.74
C ILE A 375 -22.85 23.42 -19.43
N TRP A 376 -22.72 22.87 -18.23
CA TRP A 376 -21.56 22.12 -17.81
C TRP A 376 -21.79 20.64 -18.04
N SER A 377 -20.78 19.95 -18.52
CA SER A 377 -20.87 18.60 -19.06
C SER A 377 -19.76 17.74 -18.48
N ARG A 378 -20.09 16.49 -18.15
CA ARG A 378 -19.14 15.42 -17.86
C ARG A 378 -19.69 14.09 -18.34
N LEU A 379 -18.82 13.15 -18.68
CA LEU A 379 -19.20 11.78 -19.04
C LEU A 379 -18.56 10.77 -18.11
N SER A 380 -19.15 9.58 -18.10
CA SER A 380 -18.56 8.35 -17.58
C SER A 380 -18.75 7.24 -18.61
N ALA A 381 -17.85 6.25 -18.57
CA ALA A 381 -17.97 5.01 -19.32
C ALA A 381 -18.68 3.95 -18.45
N VAL A 382 -19.38 3.04 -19.12
CA VAL A 382 -20.18 1.99 -18.49
C VAL A 382 -19.92 0.68 -19.21
N ASP A 383 -19.62 -0.39 -18.46
CA ASP A 383 -19.41 -1.73 -18.99
C ASP A 383 -20.74 -2.45 -19.31
N ASP A 384 -20.63 -3.67 -19.83
CA ASP A 384 -21.77 -4.54 -20.13
C ASP A 384 -22.17 -5.51 -18.99
N ALA A 385 -21.57 -5.36 -17.79
CA ALA A 385 -21.88 -6.15 -16.60
C ALA A 385 -23.27 -5.84 -16.00
N TYR A 386 -23.75 -6.68 -15.07
CA TYR A 386 -25.06 -6.53 -14.41
C TYR A 386 -25.04 -6.75 -12.87
N PRO A 387 -25.07 -5.69 -12.04
CA PRO A 387 -25.27 -4.30 -12.41
C PRO A 387 -24.03 -3.75 -13.12
N PRO A 388 -24.21 -2.81 -14.07
CA PRO A 388 -23.09 -2.25 -14.80
C PRO A 388 -22.22 -1.40 -13.88
N ASN A 389 -20.90 -1.49 -14.04
CA ASN A 389 -19.96 -0.63 -13.34
C ASN A 389 -19.77 0.67 -14.14
N GLU A 390 -19.63 1.78 -13.42
CA GLU A 390 -19.49 3.11 -14.00
C GLU A 390 -18.13 3.69 -13.62
N SER A 391 -17.41 4.22 -14.61
CA SER A 391 -16.11 4.85 -14.40
C SER A 391 -16.20 6.12 -13.54
N ASN A 392 -15.04 6.60 -13.11
CA ASN A 392 -14.91 8.01 -12.71
C ASN A 392 -15.39 8.95 -13.84
N PHE A 393 -15.73 10.19 -13.49
CA PHE A 393 -16.13 11.17 -14.49
C PHE A 393 -14.92 11.72 -15.25
N THR A 394 -15.14 12.18 -16.47
CA THR A 394 -14.25 13.09 -17.20
C THR A 394 -14.04 14.39 -16.42
N ASP A 395 -13.11 15.22 -16.89
CA ASP A 395 -13.12 16.64 -16.60
C ASP A 395 -14.47 17.31 -16.89
N VAL A 396 -14.67 18.48 -16.30
CA VAL A 396 -15.87 19.29 -16.51
C VAL A 396 -15.59 20.37 -17.54
N TYR A 397 -16.17 20.20 -18.72
CA TYR A 397 -16.18 21.21 -19.78
C TYR A 397 -17.56 21.84 -19.91
N GLY A 398 -17.62 23.06 -20.44
CA GLY A 398 -18.88 23.72 -20.66
C GLY A 398 -18.93 24.50 -21.95
N THR A 399 -20.13 24.93 -22.28
CA THR A 399 -20.37 25.81 -23.42
C THR A 399 -21.51 26.78 -23.14
N LEU A 400 -21.40 27.97 -23.73
CA LEU A 400 -22.43 29.00 -23.77
C LEU A 400 -22.42 29.64 -25.17
N PRO A 401 -23.55 29.68 -25.89
CA PRO A 401 -23.61 30.32 -27.20
C PRO A 401 -23.25 31.81 -27.12
N ALA A 402 -22.43 32.28 -28.07
CA ALA A 402 -22.07 33.69 -28.18
C ALA A 402 -23.22 34.53 -28.78
N ASN A 403 -23.47 35.72 -28.21
CA ASN A 403 -24.55 36.61 -28.65
C ASN A 403 -24.23 37.40 -29.93
N ASP A 404 -22.95 37.61 -30.25
CA ASP A 404 -22.47 38.49 -31.33
C ASP A 404 -21.36 37.86 -32.21
N GLN A 405 -21.27 36.53 -32.19
CA GLN A 405 -20.21 35.73 -32.82
C GLN A 405 -18.81 35.82 -32.19
N GLN A 406 -18.61 36.54 -31.08
CA GLN A 406 -17.33 36.51 -30.35
C GLN A 406 -17.17 35.17 -29.63
N ARG A 407 -16.48 34.22 -30.27
CA ARG A 407 -16.29 32.87 -29.74
C ARG A 407 -14.95 32.76 -29.04
N ILE A 408 -15.00 32.45 -27.75
CA ILE A 408 -13.82 32.20 -26.95
C ILE A 408 -13.64 30.69 -26.78
N LEU A 409 -12.45 30.18 -27.05
CA LEU A 409 -12.08 28.81 -26.72
C LEU A 409 -11.31 28.78 -25.40
N ILE A 410 -11.73 27.92 -24.48
CA ILE A 410 -10.96 27.56 -23.29
C ILE A 410 -10.29 26.22 -23.58
N VAL A 411 -8.96 26.20 -23.57
CA VAL A 411 -8.14 25.01 -23.78
C VAL A 411 -7.59 24.55 -22.46
N ASP A 412 -7.93 23.33 -22.10
CA ASP A 412 -7.37 22.59 -20.99
C ASP A 412 -6.12 21.85 -21.46
N GLY A 413 -4.96 22.26 -20.96
CA GLY A 413 -3.72 21.52 -21.14
C GLY A 413 -3.12 21.13 -19.81
N PHE A 414 -3.95 20.77 -18.83
CA PHE A 414 -3.49 20.21 -17.56
C PHE A 414 -3.54 18.67 -17.63
N ASP A 415 -2.45 18.05 -18.04
CA ASP A 415 -2.36 16.59 -18.24
C ASP A 415 -1.56 15.90 -17.11
N ARG A 416 -0.87 16.68 -16.26
CA ARG A 416 0.04 16.15 -15.23
C ARG A 416 -0.70 15.64 -13.98
N THR A 417 -1.10 14.37 -14.01
CA THR A 417 -1.71 13.66 -12.86
C THR A 417 -0.72 12.87 -11.99
N GLN A 418 0.56 12.75 -12.38
CA GLN A 418 1.52 11.84 -11.72
C GLN A 418 2.77 12.53 -11.17
N SER A 419 2.88 12.55 -9.82
CA SER A 419 4.10 12.62 -8.97
C SER A 419 4.71 13.97 -8.56
N SER A 420 4.15 15.14 -8.89
CA SER A 420 4.69 16.43 -8.36
C SER A 420 3.77 17.65 -8.39
N GLY A 421 2.53 17.53 -8.89
CA GLY A 421 1.56 18.63 -8.93
C GLY A 421 0.74 18.77 -7.64
N SER A 422 0.04 19.89 -7.49
CA SER A 422 -0.83 20.17 -6.33
C SER A 422 -2.17 19.43 -6.40
N TRP A 423 -2.58 19.00 -7.60
CA TRP A 423 -3.81 18.27 -7.86
C TRP A 423 -3.51 16.79 -8.16
N HIS A 424 -4.23 15.88 -7.51
CA HIS A 424 -4.00 14.43 -7.57
C HIS A 424 -5.23 13.63 -7.98
N GLU A 425 -6.37 14.29 -8.19
CA GLU A 425 -7.58 13.60 -8.65
C GLU A 425 -7.53 13.42 -10.17
N PRO A 426 -8.08 12.30 -10.69
CA PRO A 426 -8.03 11.97 -12.11
C PRO A 426 -8.89 12.87 -13.02
N ALA A 427 -9.69 13.75 -12.43
CA ALA A 427 -10.52 14.73 -13.13
C ALA A 427 -10.60 16.05 -12.34
N HIS A 428 -10.91 17.15 -13.04
CA HIS A 428 -11.06 18.48 -12.47
C HIS A 428 -12.10 19.34 -13.22
N TRP A 429 -12.38 20.51 -12.66
CA TRP A 429 -13.35 21.49 -13.19
C TRP A 429 -12.71 22.84 -13.54
N PHE A 430 -11.41 22.86 -13.82
CA PHE A 430 -10.67 24.11 -13.98
C PHE A 430 -11.16 24.96 -15.15
N ALA A 431 -11.49 24.33 -16.29
CA ALA A 431 -12.09 25.03 -17.43
C ALA A 431 -13.39 25.77 -17.05
N ALA A 432 -14.15 25.26 -16.07
CA ALA A 432 -15.38 25.87 -15.61
C ALA A 432 -15.17 27.21 -14.89
N ILE A 433 -14.03 27.38 -14.20
CA ILE A 433 -13.65 28.64 -13.57
C ILE A 433 -13.52 29.76 -14.62
N TYR A 434 -12.84 29.46 -15.73
CA TYR A 434 -12.69 30.39 -16.84
C TYR A 434 -14.04 30.69 -17.50
N GLY A 435 -14.86 29.67 -17.78
CA GLY A 435 -16.17 29.86 -18.41
C GLY A 435 -17.16 30.66 -17.55
N GLN A 436 -17.12 30.51 -16.21
CA GLN A 436 -17.87 31.38 -15.30
C GLN A 436 -17.42 32.85 -15.42
N ALA A 437 -16.11 33.10 -15.51
CA ALA A 437 -15.58 34.45 -15.72
C ALA A 437 -15.98 35.03 -17.08
N MET A 438 -15.97 34.23 -18.16
CA MET A 438 -16.46 34.66 -19.48
C MET A 438 -17.94 35.04 -19.42
N THR A 439 -18.76 34.19 -18.79
CA THR A 439 -20.19 34.42 -18.63
C THR A 439 -20.48 35.69 -17.85
N ALA A 440 -19.73 35.96 -16.77
CA ALA A 440 -19.89 37.17 -15.96
C ALA A 440 -19.54 38.47 -16.71
N ASN A 441 -18.87 38.36 -17.86
CA ASN A 441 -18.51 39.46 -18.74
C ASN A 441 -19.27 39.40 -20.09
N ASP A 442 -20.39 38.66 -20.14
CA ASP A 442 -21.29 38.55 -21.30
C ASP A 442 -20.68 37.89 -22.55
N PHE A 443 -19.63 37.07 -22.38
CA PHE A 443 -19.02 36.29 -23.47
C PHE A 443 -19.54 34.86 -23.52
N GLY A 444 -19.76 34.37 -24.75
CA GLY A 444 -19.94 32.94 -25.02
C GLY A 444 -18.60 32.22 -25.10
N PHE A 445 -18.61 30.91 -24.84
CA PHE A 445 -17.38 30.11 -24.84
C PHE A 445 -17.65 28.64 -25.17
N ASP A 446 -16.59 27.97 -25.62
CA ASP A 446 -16.49 26.53 -25.73
C ASP A 446 -15.25 26.05 -24.96
N CYS A 447 -15.22 24.76 -24.64
CA CYS A 447 -14.09 24.12 -23.95
C CYS A 447 -13.56 22.95 -24.77
N ALA A 448 -12.24 22.74 -24.75
CA ALA A 448 -11.59 21.61 -25.39
C ALA A 448 -10.33 21.17 -24.64
N ALA A 449 -9.99 19.88 -24.75
CA ALA A 449 -8.67 19.38 -24.37
C ALA A 449 -7.63 19.87 -25.40
N ASN A 450 -6.39 20.10 -24.97
CA ASN A 450 -5.26 20.40 -25.84
C ASN A 450 -5.09 19.37 -26.97
N ASP A 451 -5.32 18.08 -26.70
CA ASP A 451 -5.28 16.99 -27.67
C ASP A 451 -6.25 17.20 -28.85
N ALA A 452 -7.40 17.84 -28.60
CA ALA A 452 -8.38 18.14 -29.64
C ALA A 452 -7.87 19.13 -30.69
N LEU A 453 -6.84 19.92 -30.34
CA LEU A 453 -6.16 20.80 -31.28
C LEU A 453 -5.09 20.02 -32.06
N LEU A 454 -4.41 19.08 -31.39
CA LEU A 454 -3.36 18.25 -31.99
C LEU A 454 -3.92 17.28 -33.05
N ASP A 455 -5.09 16.71 -32.80
CA ASP A 455 -5.76 15.81 -33.73
C ASP A 455 -6.63 16.51 -34.80
N GLY A 456 -6.76 17.84 -34.71
CA GLY A 456 -7.50 18.68 -35.65
C GLY A 456 -9.02 18.69 -35.46
N SER A 457 -9.55 18.14 -34.37
CA SER A 457 -10.97 18.18 -34.02
C SER A 457 -11.47 19.60 -33.70
N ILE A 458 -10.58 20.46 -33.21
CA ILE A 458 -10.81 21.88 -32.95
C ILE A 458 -9.78 22.71 -33.72
N SER A 459 -10.25 23.69 -34.49
CA SER A 459 -9.38 24.68 -35.14
C SER A 459 -9.38 25.99 -34.37
N LEU A 460 -8.20 26.50 -34.04
CA LEU A 460 -8.06 27.83 -33.43
C LEU A 460 -8.59 28.96 -34.31
N THR A 461 -8.69 28.74 -35.63
CA THR A 461 -9.22 29.74 -36.57
C THR A 461 -10.72 29.97 -36.44
N ASP A 462 -11.42 29.09 -35.72
CA ASP A 462 -12.88 29.16 -35.53
C ASP A 462 -13.26 30.06 -34.33
N TYR A 463 -12.25 30.60 -33.64
CA TYR A 463 -12.38 31.35 -32.40
C TYR A 463 -11.64 32.70 -32.48
N ASP A 464 -12.22 33.73 -31.85
CA ASP A 464 -11.65 35.08 -31.83
C ASP A 464 -10.59 35.24 -30.73
N ALA A 465 -10.68 34.42 -29.69
CA ALA A 465 -9.73 34.39 -28.58
C ALA A 465 -9.59 32.99 -27.99
N VAL A 466 -8.44 32.73 -27.39
CA VAL A 466 -8.11 31.46 -26.74
C VAL A 466 -7.56 31.72 -25.35
N PHE A 467 -8.14 31.06 -24.35
CA PHE A 467 -7.59 30.95 -23.00
C PHE A 467 -7.03 29.55 -22.82
N TRP A 468 -5.71 29.42 -22.85
CA TRP A 468 -5.03 28.14 -22.65
C TRP A 468 -4.42 28.11 -21.25
N PHE A 469 -4.83 27.16 -20.42
CA PHE A 469 -4.23 26.95 -19.10
C PHE A 469 -3.46 25.63 -19.04
N LEU A 470 -2.35 25.65 -18.28
CA LEU A 470 -1.40 24.54 -18.13
C LEU A 470 -1.22 24.12 -16.66
N GLY A 471 -1.84 24.85 -15.72
CA GLY A 471 -1.63 24.71 -14.27
C GLY A 471 -0.17 24.53 -13.85
N ASP A 472 0.15 23.39 -13.23
CA ASP A 472 1.47 23.07 -12.66
C ASP A 472 2.48 22.56 -13.71
N GLU A 473 2.13 22.60 -15.00
CA GLU A 473 3.03 22.22 -16.09
C GLU A 473 4.05 23.31 -16.45
N SER A 474 4.02 24.48 -15.81
CA SER A 474 5.04 25.51 -16.00
C SER A 474 6.34 25.16 -15.26
N THR A 475 7.20 24.34 -15.86
CA THR A 475 8.63 24.40 -15.57
C THR A 475 9.28 25.35 -16.56
N ALA A 476 9.78 26.48 -16.07
CA ALA A 476 10.85 27.23 -16.74
C ALA A 476 12.19 26.54 -16.54
#